data_AF-A0A2G2KSH3-F1
#
_entry.id   AF-A0A2G2KSH3-F1
#
_cell.length_a   1.000
_cell.length_b   1.000
_cell.length_c   1.000
_cell.angle_alpha   90.00
_cell.angle_beta   90.00
_cell.angle_gamma   90.00
#
_symmetry.space_group_name_H-M   'P 1'
#
loop_
_entity.id
_entity.type
_entity.pdbx_description
1 polymer ?
#
loop_
_entity_poly.entity_id
_entity_poly.type
_entity_poly.pdbx_seq_one_letter_code
_entity_poly.pdbx_strand_id
1 'polypeptide(L)'
;MNKLNQVDNVFTITQKVVFNPVESFKKSTILKVFEFAYDMSFGAEGQHRDHRTGGKHMRANGEIFINAFQGKLSEIAVLRLIYKQYPKEEYINLPKPDFETYGLGLWDDCDLSINGKRLSIKSTKFYGNLLLLEKDDWNIHGQYIPNIDLSTLFGTLNYTTFCIAS
;
A
#
# COMPACT_ATOMS: atom_id res chain seq x y z
N MET A 1 -16.40 12.92 -19.58
CA MET A 1 -16.76 13.73 -18.38
C MET A 1 -15.56 13.74 -17.44
N ASN A 2 -15.24 14.90 -16.86
CA ASN A 2 -14.12 15.02 -15.91
C ASN A 2 -14.52 14.43 -14.55
N LYS A 3 -13.65 13.63 -13.92
CA LYS A 3 -13.88 13.00 -12.59
C LYS A 3 -13.90 14.01 -11.44
N LEU A 4 -13.29 15.17 -11.65
CA LEU A 4 -13.23 16.28 -10.72
C LEU A 4 -13.82 17.52 -11.37
N ASN A 5 -14.61 18.26 -10.61
CA ASN A 5 -15.00 19.63 -10.90
C ASN A 5 -14.22 20.57 -9.98
N GLN A 6 -13.71 21.66 -10.53
CA GLN A 6 -13.01 22.68 -9.77
C GLN A 6 -13.79 23.99 -9.86
N VAL A 7 -14.13 24.55 -8.70
CA VAL A 7 -14.66 25.91 -8.57
C VAL A 7 -13.76 26.62 -7.58
N ASP A 8 -13.06 27.65 -8.04
CA ASP A 8 -11.96 28.32 -7.31
C ASP A 8 -10.91 27.29 -6.82
N ASN A 9 -10.70 27.21 -5.51
CA ASN A 9 -9.78 26.26 -4.85
C ASN A 9 -10.51 25.01 -4.30
N VAL A 10 -11.77 24.79 -4.69
CA VAL A 10 -12.59 23.67 -4.22
C VAL A 10 -12.69 22.62 -5.31
N PHE A 11 -12.18 21.43 -5.02
CA PHE A 11 -12.33 20.26 -5.86
C PHE A 11 -13.48 19.40 -5.36
N THR A 12 -14.42 19.07 -6.26
CA THR A 12 -15.56 18.19 -5.97
C THR A 12 -15.57 17.00 -6.92
N ILE A 13 -15.91 15.83 -6.37
CA ILE A 13 -15.97 14.58 -7.13
C ILE A 13 -17.33 14.50 -7.83
N THR A 14 -17.31 14.49 -9.15
CA THR A 14 -18.52 14.45 -9.99
C THR A 14 -18.97 13.03 -10.29
N GLN A 15 -18.06 12.06 -10.20
CA GLN A 15 -18.29 10.65 -10.46
C GLN A 15 -17.69 9.84 -9.34
N LYS A 16 -18.52 9.53 -8.33
CA LYS A 16 -18.11 8.67 -7.22
C LYS A 16 -18.15 7.21 -7.67
N VAL A 17 -17.09 6.48 -7.35
CA VAL A 17 -17.05 5.03 -7.34
C VAL A 17 -17.72 4.58 -6.04
N VAL A 18 -18.79 3.80 -6.18
CA VAL A 18 -19.46 3.16 -5.05
C VAL A 18 -18.65 1.94 -4.65
N PHE A 19 -18.33 1.83 -3.36
CA PHE A 19 -17.72 0.63 -2.83
C PHE A 19 -18.68 -0.55 -2.90
N ASN A 20 -18.23 -1.64 -3.52
CA ASN A 20 -18.93 -2.91 -3.56
C ASN A 20 -18.01 -3.99 -2.98
N PRO A 21 -18.35 -4.59 -1.83
CA PRO A 21 -17.50 -5.61 -1.24
C PRO A 21 -17.43 -6.83 -2.15
N VAL A 22 -16.20 -7.27 -2.46
CA VAL A 22 -15.98 -8.44 -3.31
C VAL A 22 -15.90 -9.72 -2.47
N GLU A 23 -15.24 -9.64 -1.31
CA GLU A 23 -15.00 -10.77 -0.42
C GLU A 23 -14.90 -10.34 1.04
N SER A 24 -14.95 -11.33 1.93
CA SER A 24 -14.63 -11.21 3.34
C SER A 24 -13.38 -12.02 3.70
N PHE A 25 -12.60 -11.51 4.67
CA PHE A 25 -11.42 -12.21 5.16
C PHE A 25 -11.79 -13.36 6.11
N LYS A 26 -11.03 -14.44 6.04
CA LYS A 26 -11.10 -15.51 7.05
C LYS A 26 -10.60 -14.96 8.39
N LYS A 27 -11.17 -15.42 9.50
CA LYS A 27 -10.73 -15.04 10.86
C LYS A 27 -9.23 -15.27 11.07
N SER A 28 -8.68 -16.37 10.56
CA SER A 28 -7.25 -16.66 10.65
C SER A 28 -6.37 -15.65 9.89
N THR A 29 -6.84 -15.11 8.76
CA THR A 29 -6.15 -14.03 8.06
C THR A 29 -6.16 -12.74 8.88
N ILE A 30 -7.31 -12.40 9.45
CA ILE A 30 -7.45 -11.20 10.30
C ILE A 30 -6.51 -11.28 11.50
N LEU A 31 -6.40 -12.45 12.15
CA LEU A 31 -5.51 -12.65 13.29
C LEU A 31 -4.03 -12.47 12.92
N LYS A 32 -3.58 -13.04 11.80
CA LYS A 32 -2.20 -12.85 11.31
C LYS A 32 -1.88 -11.39 10.99
N VAL A 33 -2.83 -10.67 10.37
CA VAL A 33 -2.64 -9.24 10.09
C VAL A 33 -2.66 -8.40 11.37
N PHE A 34 -3.45 -8.80 12.36
CA PHE A 34 -3.45 -8.19 13.68
C PHE A 34 -2.09 -8.35 14.36
N GLU A 35 -1.55 -9.57 14.41
CA GLU A 35 -0.24 -9.88 14.98
C GLU A 35 0.85 -9.03 14.30
N PHE A 36 0.90 -9.06 12.96
CA PHE A 36 1.80 -8.20 12.19
C PHE A 36 1.69 -6.71 12.57
N ALA A 37 0.47 -6.16 12.57
CA ALA A 37 0.27 -4.74 12.89
C ALA A 37 0.64 -4.41 14.34
N TYR A 38 0.43 -5.36 15.25
CA TYR A 38 0.83 -5.23 16.66
C TYR A 38 2.35 -5.18 16.77
N ASP A 39 3.08 -6.07 16.09
CA ASP A 39 4.54 -6.13 16.12
C ASP A 39 5.17 -4.84 15.54
N MET A 40 4.54 -4.29 14.49
CA MET A 40 4.91 -3.02 13.85
C MET A 40 4.66 -1.77 14.70
N SER A 41 3.95 -1.88 15.83
CA SER A 41 3.51 -0.71 16.62
C SER A 41 3.78 -0.82 18.12
N PHE A 42 3.33 -1.90 18.76
CA PHE A 42 3.44 -2.13 20.20
C PHE A 42 4.48 -3.21 20.53
N GLY A 43 4.78 -4.13 19.62
CA GLY A 43 5.73 -5.23 19.83
C GLY A 43 7.21 -4.82 19.80
N ALA A 44 7.52 -3.58 19.43
CA ALA A 44 8.89 -3.04 19.30
C ALA A 44 9.79 -3.77 18.27
N GLU A 45 9.22 -4.60 17.39
CA GLU A 45 9.97 -5.39 16.40
C GLU A 45 9.99 -4.77 14.99
N GLY A 46 9.16 -3.77 14.71
CA GLY A 46 9.18 -3.02 13.44
C GLY A 46 9.22 -1.52 13.66
N GLN A 47 10.35 -0.86 13.37
CA GLN A 47 10.41 0.60 13.37
C GLN A 47 10.41 1.13 11.93
N HIS A 48 9.25 1.62 11.50
CA HIS A 48 9.16 2.54 10.37
C HIS A 48 9.54 3.95 10.84
N ARG A 49 10.04 4.77 9.90
CA ARG A 49 10.33 6.20 10.12
C ARG A 49 9.23 6.87 10.96
N ASP A 50 9.65 7.49 12.06
CA ASP A 50 8.80 8.24 12.99
C ASP A 50 8.21 9.51 12.36
N HIS A 51 8.78 9.95 11.24
CA HIS A 51 8.48 11.20 10.55
C HIS A 51 8.21 11.00 9.06
N ARG A 52 7.15 11.65 8.56
CA ARG A 52 7.00 11.98 7.13
C ARG A 52 7.77 13.28 6.84
N THR A 53 8.33 13.39 5.65
CA THR A 53 9.06 14.59 5.21
C THR A 53 8.09 15.79 5.25
N GLY A 54 8.35 16.77 6.12
CA GLY A 54 7.54 18.00 6.24
C GLY A 54 6.46 18.02 7.34
N GLY A 55 6.23 16.91 8.06
CA GLY A 55 5.30 16.85 9.20
C GLY A 55 6.01 16.91 10.55
N LYS A 56 5.59 17.79 11.46
CA LYS A 56 6.04 17.78 12.88
C LYS A 56 5.34 16.70 13.74
N HIS A 57 4.49 15.88 13.13
CA HIS A 57 3.63 14.94 13.83
C HIS A 57 4.36 13.61 14.08
N MET A 58 4.63 13.30 15.35
CA MET A 58 5.02 11.95 15.75
C MET A 58 3.77 11.08 15.82
N ARG A 59 3.74 9.99 15.05
CA ARG A 59 2.57 9.09 15.02
C ARG A 59 2.49 8.29 16.32
N ALA A 60 1.32 8.28 16.95
CA ALA A 60 1.08 7.42 18.11
C ALA A 60 1.03 5.94 17.67
N ASN A 61 1.38 5.01 18.55
CA ASN A 61 1.38 3.57 18.23
C ASN A 61 0.03 3.08 17.69
N GLY A 62 -1.10 3.60 18.19
CA GLY A 62 -2.42 3.28 17.65
C GLY A 62 -2.63 3.71 16.19
N GLU A 63 -2.02 4.84 15.79
CA GLU A 63 -2.02 5.30 14.39
C GLU A 63 -1.14 4.40 13.52
N ILE A 64 0.03 4.00 14.02
CA ILE A 64 0.92 3.06 13.32
C ILE A 64 0.20 1.72 13.13
N PHE A 65 -0.41 1.20 14.20
CA PHE A 65 -1.17 -0.04 14.20
C PHE A 65 -2.29 -0.02 13.16
N ILE A 66 -3.18 0.98 13.19
CA ILE A 66 -4.33 0.99 12.28
C ILE A 66 -3.90 1.12 10.81
N ASN A 67 -2.84 1.91 10.55
CA ASN A 67 -2.29 2.06 9.21
C ASN A 67 -1.65 0.75 8.72
N ALA A 68 -0.83 0.08 9.54
CA ALA A 68 -0.22 -1.21 9.21
C ALA A 68 -1.29 -2.29 8.99
N PHE A 69 -2.28 -2.35 9.88
CA PHE A 69 -3.39 -3.29 9.81
C PHE A 69 -4.21 -3.12 8.53
N GLN A 70 -4.62 -1.89 8.21
CA GLN A 70 -5.40 -1.59 7.01
C GLN A 70 -4.58 -1.81 5.72
N GLY A 71 -3.31 -1.41 5.72
CA GLY A 71 -2.39 -1.59 4.60
C GLY A 71 -2.20 -3.08 4.28
N LYS A 72 -1.84 -3.88 5.28
CA LYS A 72 -1.62 -5.32 5.08
C LYS A 72 -2.90 -6.06 4.68
N LEU A 73 -4.08 -5.72 5.24
CA LEU A 73 -5.35 -6.29 4.75
C LEU A 73 -5.56 -6.01 3.25
N SER A 74 -5.22 -4.80 2.80
CA SER A 74 -5.38 -4.40 1.40
C SER A 74 -4.47 -5.18 0.46
N GLU A 75 -3.21 -5.39 0.85
CA GLU A 75 -2.27 -6.25 0.12
C GLU A 75 -2.82 -7.67 -0.04
N ILE A 76 -3.30 -8.25 1.06
CA ILE A 76 -3.87 -9.60 1.07
C ILE A 76 -5.15 -9.70 0.23
N ALA A 77 -6.02 -8.68 0.25
CA ALA A 77 -7.20 -8.64 -0.61
C ALA A 77 -6.82 -8.69 -2.08
N VAL A 78 -5.91 -7.82 -2.52
CA VAL A 78 -5.45 -7.77 -3.92
C VAL A 78 -4.82 -9.10 -4.31
N LEU A 79 -3.94 -9.66 -3.48
CA LEU A 79 -3.28 -10.93 -3.78
C LEU A 79 -4.27 -12.09 -3.92
N ARG A 80 -5.30 -12.14 -3.07
CA ARG A 80 -6.36 -13.15 -3.18
C ARG A 80 -7.17 -13.01 -4.46
N LEU A 81 -7.50 -11.78 -4.87
CA LEU A 81 -8.18 -11.53 -6.13
C LEU A 81 -7.32 -11.96 -7.32
N ILE A 82 -6.02 -11.69 -7.28
CA ILE A 82 -5.06 -12.17 -8.28
C ILE A 82 -5.08 -13.69 -8.33
N TYR A 83 -4.90 -14.39 -7.20
CA TYR A 83 -4.95 -15.86 -7.20
C TYR A 83 -6.21 -16.43 -7.85
N LYS A 84 -7.38 -15.82 -7.62
CA LYS A 84 -8.64 -16.28 -8.23
C LYS A 84 -8.68 -16.16 -9.76
N GLN A 85 -7.88 -15.26 -10.34
CA GLN A 85 -7.83 -15.07 -11.79
C GLN A 85 -6.81 -15.98 -12.49
N TYR A 86 -5.95 -16.66 -11.73
CA TYR A 86 -4.90 -17.52 -12.29
C TYR A 86 -5.24 -19.01 -12.13
N PRO A 87 -4.84 -19.87 -13.08
CA PRO A 87 -4.86 -21.32 -12.87
C PRO A 87 -4.01 -21.71 -11.66
N LYS A 88 -4.43 -22.74 -10.92
CA LYS A 88 -3.72 -23.17 -9.70
C LYS A 88 -2.29 -23.61 -9.98
N GLU A 89 -2.05 -24.14 -11.17
CA GLU A 89 -0.75 -24.58 -11.66
C GLU A 89 0.25 -23.42 -11.76
N GLU A 90 -0.25 -22.19 -11.93
CA GLU A 90 0.57 -20.97 -12.03
C GLU A 90 0.80 -20.29 -10.67
N TYR A 91 0.19 -20.77 -9.59
CA TYR A 91 0.34 -20.16 -8.25
C TYR A 91 1.80 -20.17 -7.77
N ILE A 92 2.60 -21.12 -8.24
CA ILE A 92 4.03 -21.20 -7.92
C ILE A 92 4.80 -19.96 -8.39
N ASN A 93 4.31 -19.28 -9.43
CA ASN A 93 4.90 -18.08 -10.01
C ASN A 93 4.34 -16.79 -9.40
N LEU A 94 3.38 -16.90 -8.47
CA LEU A 94 2.73 -15.77 -7.84
C LEU A 94 3.34 -15.48 -6.46
N PRO A 95 3.46 -14.20 -6.06
CA PRO A 95 3.99 -13.82 -4.76
C PRO A 95 3.14 -14.41 -3.66
N LYS A 96 3.76 -14.79 -2.54
CA LYS A 96 3.06 -15.30 -1.35
C LYS A 96 2.74 -14.13 -0.41
N PRO A 97 1.68 -14.25 0.42
CA PRO A 97 1.47 -13.34 1.52
C PRO A 97 2.72 -13.24 2.41
N ASP A 98 3.27 -12.04 2.53
CA ASP A 98 4.39 -11.79 3.42
C ASP A 98 3.91 -11.12 4.72
N PHE A 99 4.29 -11.73 5.84
CA PHE A 99 4.02 -11.29 7.21
C PHE A 99 5.31 -11.09 8.00
N GLU A 100 6.48 -11.19 7.36
CA GLU A 100 7.75 -10.91 8.00
C GLU A 100 7.85 -9.42 8.35
N THR A 101 8.41 -9.14 9.52
CA THR A 101 8.73 -7.79 9.97
C THR A 101 10.23 -7.58 9.79
N TYR A 102 10.62 -6.67 8.90
CA TYR A 102 12.02 -6.35 8.70
C TYR A 102 12.51 -5.32 9.73
N GLY A 103 13.74 -5.49 10.20
CA GLY A 103 14.41 -4.53 11.08
C GLY A 103 14.67 -3.17 10.39
N LEU A 104 14.92 -2.14 11.20
CA LEU A 104 15.22 -0.76 10.79
C LEU A 104 16.12 -0.68 9.54
N GLY A 105 15.63 -0.03 8.49
CA GLY A 105 16.42 0.34 7.30
C GLY A 105 16.18 -0.49 6.04
N LEU A 106 15.42 -1.58 6.14
CA LEU A 106 14.97 -2.35 4.97
C LEU A 106 13.50 -2.00 4.71
N TRP A 107 13.25 -1.36 3.57
CA TRP A 107 11.90 -1.13 3.06
C TRP A 107 11.66 -2.13 1.95
N ASP A 108 10.52 -2.82 1.98
CA ASP A 108 10.09 -3.58 0.81
C ASP A 108 10.01 -2.64 -0.39
N ASP A 109 10.66 -3.07 -1.45
CA ASP A 109 10.88 -2.28 -2.64
C ASP A 109 9.58 -2.12 -3.47
N CYS A 110 8.61 -3.02 -3.25
CA CYS A 110 7.25 -2.98 -3.76
C CYS A 110 6.30 -3.86 -2.93
N ASP A 111 4.99 -3.56 -2.98
CA ASP A 111 3.98 -4.31 -2.23
C ASP A 111 3.68 -5.67 -2.89
N LEU A 112 3.77 -5.75 -4.23
CA LEU A 112 3.74 -6.99 -5.01
C LEU A 112 4.59 -6.85 -6.29
N SER A 113 5.31 -7.91 -6.65
CA SER A 113 5.98 -8.05 -7.96
C SER A 113 5.44 -9.27 -8.70
N ILE A 114 4.86 -9.06 -9.89
CA ILE A 114 4.26 -10.12 -10.71
C ILE A 114 4.62 -9.87 -12.17
N ASN A 115 5.21 -10.85 -12.85
CA ASN A 115 5.54 -10.78 -14.28
C ASN A 115 6.31 -9.50 -14.68
N GLY A 116 7.28 -9.10 -13.84
CA GLY A 116 8.06 -7.87 -14.05
C GLY A 116 7.32 -6.56 -13.77
N LYS A 117 6.04 -6.63 -13.35
CA LYS A 117 5.27 -5.46 -12.89
C LYS A 117 5.40 -5.32 -11.39
N ARG A 118 5.75 -4.11 -10.96
CA ARG A 118 5.85 -3.72 -9.56
C ARG A 118 4.62 -2.90 -9.19
N LEU A 119 3.86 -3.37 -8.23
CA LEU A 119 2.62 -2.76 -7.78
C LEU A 119 2.87 -2.04 -6.45
N SER A 120 2.26 -0.87 -6.30
CA SER A 120 2.01 -0.31 -4.98
C SER A 120 0.53 -0.41 -4.63
N ILE A 121 0.23 -0.97 -3.48
CA ILE A 121 -1.11 -1.18 -2.97
C ILE A 121 -1.37 -0.12 -1.91
N LYS A 122 -2.44 0.65 -2.12
CA LYS A 122 -2.87 1.70 -1.22
C LYS A 122 -4.27 1.38 -0.74
N SER A 123 -4.48 1.52 0.55
CA SER A 123 -5.79 1.35 1.15
C SER A 123 -6.53 2.69 1.21
N THR A 124 -7.85 2.66 1.11
CA THR A 124 -8.69 3.83 1.35
C THR A 124 -9.96 3.41 2.09
N LYS A 125 -10.75 4.39 2.52
CA LYS A 125 -12.03 4.14 3.18
C LYS A 125 -13.08 3.76 2.12
N PHE A 126 -14.16 3.10 2.50
CA PHE A 126 -15.24 2.73 1.58
C PHE A 126 -15.87 3.91 0.80
N TYR A 127 -15.72 5.15 1.31
CA TYR A 127 -16.16 6.37 0.63
C TYR A 127 -15.02 7.13 -0.08
N GLY A 128 -13.80 6.62 0.01
CA GLY A 128 -12.60 7.16 -0.62
C GLY A 128 -12.65 7.05 -2.12
N ASN A 129 -12.33 8.14 -2.81
CA ASN A 129 -12.43 8.24 -4.27
C ASN A 129 -11.18 8.88 -4.90
N LEU A 130 -10.20 9.23 -4.09
CA LEU A 130 -8.98 9.93 -4.50
C LEU A 130 -7.78 9.22 -3.89
N LEU A 131 -6.70 9.17 -4.66
CA LEU A 131 -5.37 8.82 -4.21
C LEU A 131 -4.59 10.13 -4.05
N LEU A 132 -4.04 10.37 -2.86
CA LEU A 132 -3.15 11.49 -2.62
C LEU A 132 -1.71 11.00 -2.71
N LEU A 133 -0.91 11.71 -3.48
CA LEU A 133 0.53 11.51 -3.59
C LEU A 133 1.20 12.79 -3.06
N GLU A 134 2.19 12.64 -2.19
CA GLU A 134 2.99 13.76 -1.69
C GLU A 134 3.97 14.15 -2.80
N LYS A 135 3.81 15.35 -3.39
CA LYS A 135 4.57 15.79 -4.56
C LYS A 135 6.08 15.63 -4.39
N ASP A 136 6.59 15.93 -3.20
CA ASP A 136 8.03 15.97 -2.92
C ASP A 136 8.67 14.57 -2.85
N ASP A 137 7.87 13.50 -2.85
CA ASP A 137 8.35 12.13 -2.96
C ASP A 137 8.57 11.71 -4.43
N TRP A 138 8.26 12.57 -5.40
CA TRP A 138 8.30 12.25 -6.83
C TRP A 138 9.14 13.26 -7.60
N ASN A 139 9.98 12.76 -8.51
CA ASN A 139 10.71 13.65 -9.41
C ASN A 139 9.83 14.11 -10.59
N ILE A 140 10.37 15.00 -11.43
CA ILE A 140 9.67 15.56 -12.60
C ILE A 140 9.26 14.51 -13.64
N HIS A 141 9.83 13.30 -13.57
CA HIS A 141 9.49 12.18 -14.45
C HIS A 141 8.43 11.25 -13.85
N GLY A 142 7.87 11.58 -12.67
CA GLY A 142 6.90 10.75 -11.96
C GLY A 142 7.52 9.49 -11.35
N GLN A 143 8.83 9.51 -11.08
CA GLN A 143 9.54 8.42 -10.41
C GLN A 143 9.57 8.69 -8.91
N TYR A 144 9.35 7.63 -8.11
CA TYR A 144 9.38 7.72 -6.66
C TYR A 144 10.83 7.87 -6.19
N ILE A 145 11.18 9.03 -5.65
CA ILE A 145 12.55 9.42 -5.31
C ILE A 145 13.22 8.41 -4.36
N PRO A 146 12.58 7.92 -3.28
CA PRO A 146 13.21 6.96 -2.39
C PRO A 146 13.64 5.65 -3.07
N ASN A 147 13.02 5.27 -4.19
CA ASN A 147 13.40 4.09 -4.97
C ASN A 147 14.53 4.35 -5.97
N ILE A 148 14.80 5.63 -6.29
CA ILE A 148 15.91 6.02 -7.16
C ILE A 148 17.23 5.87 -6.40
N ASP A 149 17.28 6.23 -5.13
CA ASP A 149 18.51 6.10 -4.33
C ASP A 149 18.93 4.63 -4.16
N LEU A 150 17.96 3.71 -4.10
CA LEU A 150 18.17 2.26 -4.08
C LEU A 150 18.61 1.68 -5.44
N SER A 151 18.40 2.41 -6.54
CA SER A 151 18.66 1.91 -7.90
C SER A 151 20.13 1.73 -8.24
N THR A 152 21.03 2.35 -7.46
CA THR A 152 22.48 2.19 -7.62
C THR A 152 22.98 0.79 -7.25
N LEU A 153 22.21 0.00 -6.51
CA LEU A 153 22.50 -1.42 -6.22
C LEU A 153 21.67 -2.42 -7.05
N PHE A 154 20.43 -2.09 -7.45
CA PHE A 154 19.47 -3.07 -7.98
C PHE A 154 18.74 -2.68 -9.29
N GLY A 155 19.13 -1.58 -9.94
CA GLY A 155 18.44 -1.05 -11.15
C GLY A 155 17.23 -0.18 -10.80
N THR A 156 16.66 0.55 -11.76
CA THR A 156 15.61 1.56 -11.48
C THR A 156 14.29 0.91 -11.01
N LEU A 157 13.92 1.12 -9.73
CA LEU A 157 12.77 0.48 -9.06
C LEU A 157 11.50 1.35 -9.11
N ASN A 158 10.95 1.62 -10.29
CA ASN A 158 9.72 2.41 -10.40
C ASN A 158 8.46 1.55 -10.18
N TYR A 159 7.45 2.12 -9.51
CA TYR A 159 6.11 1.53 -9.49
C TYR A 159 5.48 1.63 -10.88
N THR A 160 4.93 0.51 -11.34
CA THR A 160 4.24 0.43 -12.63
C THR A 160 2.73 0.57 -12.50
N THR A 161 2.17 0.38 -11.29
CA THR A 161 0.73 0.42 -11.06
C THR A 161 0.42 0.76 -9.60
N PHE A 162 -0.58 1.62 -9.39
CA PHE A 162 -1.21 1.83 -8.08
C PHE A 162 -2.54 1.09 -8.01
N CYS A 163 -2.71 0.26 -6.99
CA CYS A 163 -3.97 -0.41 -6.69
C CYS A 163 -4.60 0.25 -5.46
N ILE A 164 -5.84 0.70 -5.60
CA ILE A 164 -6.61 1.22 -4.46
C ILE A 164 -7.55 0.11 -3.99
N ALA A 165 -7.37 -0.35 -2.76
CA ALA A 165 -8.27 -1.29 -2.10
C ALA A 165 -9.04 -0.57 -0.98
N SER A 166 -10.30 -0.95 -0.79
CA SER A 166 -11.23 -0.34 0.16
C SER A 166 -12.04 -1.42 0.86
#